data_AF-A0A8H4FL08-F1
#
_entry.id   AF-A0A8H4FL08-F1
#
_cell.length_a   1.000
_cell.length_b   1.000
_cell.length_c   1.000
_cell.angle_alpha   90.00
_cell.angle_beta   90.00
_cell.angle_gamma   90.00
#
_symmetry.space_group_name_H-M   'P 1'
#
loop_
_entity.id
_entity.type
_entity.pdbx_description
1 polymer ?
#
loop_
_entity_poly.entity_id
_entity_poly.type
_entity_poly.pdbx_seq_one_letter_code
_entity_poly.pdbx_strand_id
1 'polypeptide(L)'
;MSSTRISPILEAWYKWKSLRLPWRKRFLIGRDLQGYTYWEFREQRGDGPGRFRRIVHYPRSTYLSDVKVSPLWHQWLRHTREHPPSLEEQSREIVRQERMKLLAAQADARWEAKPRVMDAPGQATGQPLPALNTAQHQPIAPELESANATTTETTESIPTQSTPKTSAAKKKYGHDPWEQAKGPGEAWQPQAWVPPAGKK
;
A
#
# COMPACT_ATOMS: atom_id res chain seq x y z
N MET A 1 -7.21 24.33 -14.44
CA MET A 1 -5.82 24.81 -14.43
C MET A 1 -5.43 25.15 -15.85
N SER A 2 -5.20 26.42 -16.18
CA SER A 2 -4.79 26.82 -17.52
C SER A 2 -3.38 26.28 -17.79
N SER A 3 -3.22 25.52 -18.88
CA SER A 3 -1.89 25.12 -19.35
C SER A 3 -1.10 26.38 -19.65
N THR A 4 -0.01 26.62 -18.92
CA THR A 4 0.85 27.78 -19.14
C THR A 4 1.38 27.72 -20.57
N ARG A 5 1.02 28.69 -21.42
CA ARG A 5 1.56 28.74 -22.79
C ARG A 5 3.05 29.05 -22.70
N ILE A 6 3.86 28.18 -23.29
CA ILE A 6 5.32 28.27 -23.26
C ILE A 6 5.77 29.06 -24.49
N SER A 7 6.68 30.01 -24.31
CA SER A 7 7.28 30.71 -25.44
C SER A 7 8.19 29.76 -26.24
N PRO A 8 8.28 29.91 -27.57
CA PRO A 8 9.09 29.01 -28.40
C PRO A 8 10.58 29.04 -28.01
N ILE A 9 11.08 30.18 -27.53
CA ILE A 9 12.45 30.34 -27.02
C ILE A 9 12.67 29.46 -25.79
N LEU A 10 11.71 29.46 -24.86
CA LEU A 10 11.79 28.64 -23.65
C LEU A 10 11.68 27.15 -23.99
N GLU A 11 10.87 26.78 -24.97
CA GLU A 11 10.80 25.40 -25.46
C GLU A 11 12.12 24.95 -26.08
N ALA A 12 12.74 25.77 -26.93
CA ALA A 12 14.06 25.51 -27.49
C ALA A 12 15.12 25.37 -26.39
N TRP A 13 15.05 26.23 -25.36
CA TRP A 13 15.93 26.13 -24.20
C TRP A 13 15.75 24.81 -23.44
N TYR A 14 14.51 24.36 -23.23
CA TYR A 14 14.23 23.06 -22.62
C TYR A 14 14.74 21.89 -23.47
N LYS A 15 14.51 21.92 -24.79
CA LYS A 15 15.06 20.91 -25.73
C LYS A 15 16.59 20.88 -25.67
N TRP A 16 17.24 22.04 -25.63
CA TRP A 16 18.69 22.11 -25.47
C TRP A 16 19.16 21.58 -24.10
N LYS A 17 18.38 21.80 -23.03
CA LYS A 17 18.66 21.29 -21.68
C LYS A 17 18.44 19.79 -21.52
N SER A 18 17.60 19.16 -22.34
CA SER A 18 17.36 17.72 -22.30
C SER A 18 18.41 16.89 -23.03
N LEU A 19 19.19 17.49 -23.93
CA LEU A 19 20.28 16.80 -24.62
C LEU A 19 21.34 16.27 -23.64
N ARG A 20 21.74 15.00 -23.85
CA ARG A 20 22.77 14.30 -23.07
C ARG A 20 24.15 14.47 -23.70
N LEU A 21 24.79 15.61 -23.45
CA LEU A 21 26.15 15.90 -23.92
C LEU A 21 27.21 15.37 -22.93
N PRO A 22 28.35 14.83 -23.40
CA PRO A 22 29.32 14.12 -22.55
C PRO A 22 29.99 14.99 -21.46
N TRP A 23 30.07 16.31 -21.66
CA TRP A 23 30.59 17.26 -20.66
C TRP A 23 29.53 17.75 -19.66
N ARG A 24 28.25 17.46 -19.90
CA ARG A 24 27.15 17.93 -19.07
C ARG A 24 26.82 16.86 -18.02
N LYS A 25 26.66 17.29 -16.77
CA LYS A 25 26.35 16.39 -15.63
C LYS A 25 24.90 16.48 -15.14
N ARG A 26 24.11 17.43 -15.66
CA ARG A 26 22.73 17.72 -15.28
C ARG A 26 21.86 17.75 -16.53
N PHE A 27 20.78 17.00 -16.56
CA PHE A 27 19.89 16.87 -17.72
C PHE A 27 18.46 17.20 -17.32
N LEU A 28 17.76 17.96 -18.15
CA LEU A 28 16.33 18.15 -18.02
C LEU A 28 15.62 16.92 -18.59
N ILE A 29 14.80 16.26 -17.79
CA ILE A 29 14.09 15.06 -18.23
C ILE A 29 12.68 15.37 -18.68
N GLY A 30 12.00 16.27 -17.98
CA GLY A 30 10.66 16.66 -18.36
C GLY A 30 10.10 17.77 -17.49
N ARG A 31 8.84 18.07 -17.75
CA ARG A 31 8.07 19.11 -17.05
C ARG A 31 6.69 18.59 -16.70
N ASP A 32 6.11 19.16 -15.67
CA ASP A 32 4.70 18.96 -15.32
C ASP A 32 3.78 19.93 -16.07
N LEU A 33 2.47 19.69 -15.95
CA LEU A 33 1.43 20.62 -16.39
C LEU A 33 1.41 21.91 -15.54
N GLN A 34 1.87 21.82 -14.29
CA GLN A 34 2.00 22.93 -13.33
C GLN A 34 3.26 23.79 -13.57
N GLY A 35 4.14 23.40 -14.50
CA GLY A 35 5.37 24.12 -14.80
C GLY A 35 6.57 23.76 -13.92
N TYR A 36 6.47 22.72 -13.09
CA TYR A 36 7.64 22.15 -12.42
C TYR A 36 8.56 21.47 -13.43
N THR A 37 9.86 21.58 -13.22
CA THR A 37 10.88 20.96 -14.09
C THR A 37 11.63 19.88 -13.34
N TYR A 38 11.84 18.76 -14.00
CA TYR A 38 12.43 17.58 -13.40
C TYR A 38 13.80 17.32 -14.02
N TRP A 39 14.79 17.15 -13.16
CA TRP A 39 16.19 17.07 -13.53
C TRP A 39 16.81 15.80 -12.98
N GLU A 40 17.72 15.23 -13.74
CA GLU A 40 18.60 14.15 -13.30
C GLU A 40 20.04 14.59 -13.43
N PHE A 41 20.85 14.24 -12.44
CA PHE A 41 22.26 14.60 -12.44
C PHE A 41 23.11 13.57 -11.72
N ARG A 42 24.39 13.50 -12.09
CA ARG A 42 25.37 12.69 -11.36
C ARG A 42 25.94 13.52 -10.22
N GLU A 43 25.81 13.02 -8.99
CA GLU A 43 26.49 13.62 -7.86
C GLU A 43 27.98 13.30 -7.93
N GLN A 44 28.84 14.31 -7.90
CA GLN A 44 30.30 14.14 -7.94
C GLN A 44 30.93 14.17 -6.52
N ARG A 45 30.12 14.11 -5.47
CA ARG A 45 30.61 14.21 -4.08
C ARG A 45 30.98 12.80 -3.59
N GLY A 46 32.30 12.53 -3.53
CA GLY A 46 32.89 11.29 -2.99
C GLY A 46 33.78 10.53 -3.99
N ASP A 47 34.58 9.59 -3.49
CA ASP A 47 35.58 8.80 -4.25
C ASP A 47 35.00 7.62 -5.06
N GLY A 48 33.67 7.56 -5.23
CA GLY A 48 32.99 6.47 -5.93
C GLY A 48 32.36 6.89 -7.27
N PRO A 49 31.97 5.93 -8.13
CA PRO A 49 31.17 6.21 -9.33
C PRO A 49 29.81 6.79 -8.89
N GLY A 50 29.69 8.11 -8.93
CA GLY A 50 28.54 8.85 -8.43
C GLY A 50 27.19 8.35 -8.96
N ARG A 51 26.21 8.25 -8.06
CA ARG A 51 24.83 7.85 -8.40
C ARG A 51 24.08 8.96 -9.14
N PHE A 52 23.20 8.58 -10.06
CA PHE A 52 22.23 9.51 -10.63
C PHE A 52 21.19 9.87 -9.56
N ARG A 53 21.03 11.16 -9.33
CA ARG A 53 20.01 11.73 -8.44
C ARG A 53 18.98 12.47 -9.27
N ARG A 54 17.73 12.40 -8.83
CA ARG A 54 16.58 13.06 -9.45
C ARG A 54 16.13 14.20 -8.53
N ILE A 55 15.84 15.37 -9.09
CA ILE A 55 15.41 16.56 -8.35
C ILE A 55 14.32 17.31 -9.11
N VAL A 56 13.39 17.89 -8.36
CA VAL A 56 12.37 18.80 -8.88
C VAL A 56 12.82 20.25 -8.65
N HIS A 57 12.67 21.08 -9.68
CA HIS A 57 12.80 22.53 -9.59
C HIS A 57 11.43 23.16 -9.82
N TYR A 58 10.98 23.91 -8.83
CA TYR A 58 9.79 24.74 -8.86
C TYR A 58 10.20 26.22 -9.01
N PRO A 59 9.30 27.08 -9.54
CA PRO A 59 9.57 28.50 -9.64
C PRO A 59 9.80 29.12 -8.26
N ARG A 60 10.70 30.12 -8.16
CA ARG A 60 11.05 30.73 -6.86
C ARG A 60 9.88 31.42 -6.16
N SER A 61 8.80 31.69 -6.87
CA SER A 61 7.57 32.30 -6.33
C SER A 61 6.68 31.33 -5.56
N THR A 62 6.85 30.02 -5.70
CA THR A 62 6.03 29.04 -4.97
C THR A 62 6.64 28.74 -3.61
N TYR A 63 5.85 28.88 -2.55
CA TYR A 63 6.22 28.45 -1.22
C TYR A 63 6.35 26.92 -1.15
N LEU A 64 7.30 26.44 -0.35
CA LEU A 64 7.61 25.01 -0.28
C LEU A 64 6.44 24.16 0.24
N SER A 65 5.60 24.72 1.12
CA SER A 65 4.37 24.09 1.62
C SER A 65 3.34 23.79 0.53
N ASP A 66 3.34 24.60 -0.53
CA ASP A 66 2.30 24.59 -1.55
C ASP A 66 2.71 23.75 -2.76
N VAL A 67 3.91 23.19 -2.76
CA VAL A 67 4.45 22.38 -3.84
C VAL A 67 3.71 21.05 -3.92
N LYS A 68 2.84 20.90 -4.93
CA LYS A 68 2.06 19.69 -5.17
C LYS A 68 2.57 18.95 -6.41
N VAL A 69 3.45 17.99 -6.17
CA VAL A 69 4.00 17.12 -7.23
C VAL A 69 3.03 15.97 -7.53
N SER A 70 2.81 15.69 -8.83
CA SER A 70 1.97 14.57 -9.26
C SER A 70 2.50 13.22 -8.75
N PRO A 71 1.64 12.25 -8.37
CA PRO A 71 2.07 10.91 -7.97
C PRO A 71 2.96 10.21 -9.00
N LEU A 72 2.71 10.43 -10.30
CA LEU A 72 3.53 9.87 -11.39
C LEU A 72 4.98 10.39 -11.32
N TRP A 73 5.13 11.69 -11.06
CA TRP A 73 6.44 12.31 -10.88
C TRP A 73 7.09 11.91 -9.56
N HIS A 74 6.31 11.66 -8.49
CA HIS A 74 6.84 11.12 -7.24
C HIS A 74 7.44 9.72 -7.42
N GLN A 75 6.77 8.81 -8.14
CA GLN A 75 7.31 7.48 -8.44
C GLN A 75 8.65 7.56 -9.19
N TRP A 76 8.72 8.48 -10.16
CA TRP A 76 9.96 8.73 -10.88
C TRP A 76 11.03 9.34 -9.98
N LEU A 77 10.73 10.35 -9.16
CA LEU A 77 11.70 10.93 -8.21
C LEU A 77 12.22 9.90 -7.18
N ARG A 78 11.39 8.94 -6.78
CA ARG A 78 11.73 7.87 -5.82
C ARG A 78 12.39 6.65 -6.46
N HIS A 79 12.74 6.71 -7.74
CA HIS A 79 13.32 5.59 -8.47
C HIS A 79 12.45 4.32 -8.52
N THR A 80 11.15 4.43 -8.23
CA THR A 80 10.18 3.33 -8.39
C THR A 80 9.85 3.09 -9.86
N ARG A 81 9.94 4.15 -10.68
CA ARG A 81 9.73 4.10 -12.12
C ARG A 81 11.03 4.45 -12.85
N GLU A 82 11.35 3.68 -13.90
CA GLU A 82 12.55 3.92 -14.73
C GLU A 82 12.36 5.13 -15.65
N HIS A 83 11.31 5.09 -16.48
CA HIS A 83 10.99 6.14 -17.44
C HIS A 83 10.20 7.30 -16.80
N PRO A 84 10.47 8.55 -17.19
CA PRO A 84 9.69 9.70 -16.74
C PRO A 84 8.27 9.67 -17.31
N PRO A 85 7.29 10.25 -16.60
CA PRO A 85 5.94 10.36 -17.12
C PRO A 85 5.86 11.33 -18.30
N SER A 86 5.19 10.90 -19.38
CA SER A 86 4.99 11.72 -20.57
C SER A 86 3.92 12.80 -20.34
N LEU A 87 3.89 13.84 -21.19
CA LEU A 87 2.85 14.88 -21.10
C LEU A 87 1.45 14.32 -21.35
N GLU A 88 1.34 13.30 -22.20
CA GLU A 88 0.07 12.64 -22.49
C GLU A 88 -0.41 11.79 -21.32
N GLU A 89 0.50 11.08 -20.62
CA GLU A 89 0.15 10.38 -19.38
C GLU A 89 -0.35 11.36 -18.31
N GLN A 90 0.31 12.51 -18.19
CA GLN A 90 -0.09 13.55 -17.23
C GLN A 90 -1.49 14.10 -17.53
N SER A 91 -1.82 14.36 -18.80
CA SER A 91 -3.16 14.84 -19.17
C SER A 91 -4.24 13.78 -18.99
N ARG A 92 -3.95 12.52 -19.34
CA ARG A 92 -4.85 11.38 -19.12
C ARG A 92 -5.15 11.17 -17.63
N GLU A 93 -4.18 11.40 -16.75
CA GLU A 93 -4.40 11.28 -15.31
C GLU A 93 -5.38 12.32 -14.77
N ILE A 94 -5.34 13.57 -15.26
CA ILE A 94 -6.32 14.60 -14.89
C ILE A 94 -7.73 14.17 -15.33
N VAL A 95 -7.88 13.74 -16.58
CA VAL A 95 -9.16 13.27 -17.12
C VAL A 95 -9.69 12.07 -16.32
N ARG A 96 -8.79 11.15 -15.94
CA ARG A 96 -9.14 9.99 -15.10
C ARG A 96 -9.67 10.42 -13.74
N GLN A 97 -9.04 11.41 -13.10
CA GLN A 97 -9.50 11.94 -11.81
C GLN A 97 -10.87 12.61 -11.91
N GLU A 98 -11.12 13.37 -12.97
CA GLU A 98 -12.43 13.98 -13.22
C GLU A 98 -13.51 12.93 -13.45
N ARG A 99 -13.22 11.92 -14.29
CA ARG A 99 -14.13 10.80 -14.53
C ARG A 99 -14.45 10.03 -13.25
N MET A 100 -13.45 9.80 -12.40
CA MET A 100 -13.64 9.10 -11.13
C MET A 100 -14.60 9.86 -10.20
N LYS A 101 -14.51 11.20 -10.14
CA LYS A 101 -15.42 12.01 -9.33
C LYS A 101 -16.86 11.89 -9.79
N LEU A 102 -17.09 11.90 -11.11
CA LEU A 102 -18.44 11.71 -11.67
C LEU A 102 -19.00 10.32 -11.35
N LEU A 103 -18.18 9.28 -11.52
CA LEU A 103 -18.60 7.90 -11.22
C LEU A 103 -18.87 7.70 -9.72
N ALA A 104 -18.06 8.32 -8.85
CA ALA A 104 -18.28 8.29 -7.40
C ALA A 104 -19.63 8.94 -7.04
N ALA A 105 -19.92 10.14 -7.56
CA ALA A 105 -21.20 10.80 -7.32
C ALA A 105 -22.41 9.98 -7.81
N GLN A 106 -22.30 9.31 -8.96
CA GLN A 106 -23.34 8.41 -9.45
C GLN A 106 -23.52 7.19 -8.55
N ALA A 107 -22.43 6.64 -8.01
CA ALA A 107 -22.48 5.53 -7.07
C ALA A 107 -23.13 5.96 -5.75
N ASP A 108 -22.80 7.14 -5.24
CA ASP A 108 -23.38 7.71 -4.02
C ASP A 108 -24.90 7.93 -4.21
N ALA A 109 -25.32 8.51 -5.35
CA ALA A 109 -26.75 8.67 -5.65
C ALA A 109 -27.50 7.32 -5.71
N ARG A 110 -26.87 6.29 -6.30
CA ARG A 110 -27.43 4.92 -6.32
C ARG A 110 -27.49 4.31 -4.93
N TRP A 111 -26.51 4.60 -4.08
CA TRP A 111 -26.44 4.13 -2.71
C TRP A 111 -27.51 4.80 -1.83
N GLU A 112 -27.71 6.11 -1.99
CA GLU A 112 -28.74 6.87 -1.28
C GLU A 112 -30.17 6.52 -1.73
N ALA A 113 -30.36 6.24 -3.03
CA ALA A 113 -31.65 5.81 -3.56
C ALA A 113 -32.06 4.41 -3.07
N LYS A 114 -31.11 3.58 -2.61
CA LYS A 114 -31.41 2.29 -2.04
C LYS A 114 -32.06 2.51 -0.66
N PRO A 115 -33.27 1.98 -0.41
CA PRO A 115 -33.95 2.19 0.86
C PRO A 115 -33.07 1.68 2.01
N ARG A 116 -32.73 2.58 2.93
CA ARG A 116 -31.93 2.26 4.11
C ARG A 116 -32.78 1.40 5.04
N VAL A 117 -32.29 0.21 5.37
CA VAL A 117 -32.95 -0.75 6.26
C VAL A 117 -33.26 -0.14 7.64
N MET A 118 -32.57 0.93 8.04
CA MET A 118 -32.75 1.59 9.34
C MET A 118 -33.73 2.78 9.34
N ASP A 119 -34.06 3.37 8.18
CA ASP A 119 -34.95 4.56 8.11
C ASP A 119 -36.44 4.19 8.02
N ALA A 120 -36.78 2.90 8.09
CA ALA A 120 -38.17 2.44 8.16
C ALA A 120 -38.52 1.98 9.58
N PRO A 121 -38.89 2.87 10.52
CA PRO A 121 -39.61 2.44 11.70
C PRO A 121 -41.02 2.01 11.26
N GLY A 122 -41.22 0.71 11.01
CA GLY A 122 -42.55 0.10 11.07
C GLY A 122 -43.16 -0.52 9.81
N GLN A 123 -42.43 -0.70 8.70
CA GLN A 123 -42.98 -1.42 7.53
C GLN A 123 -41.97 -2.38 6.89
N ALA A 124 -41.83 -3.58 7.47
CA ALA A 124 -41.24 -4.73 6.78
C ALA A 124 -41.82 -6.04 7.32
N THR A 125 -43.15 -6.16 7.34
CA THR A 125 -43.80 -7.46 7.34
C THR A 125 -43.80 -7.97 5.90
N GLY A 126 -42.83 -8.84 5.55
CA GLY A 126 -42.99 -9.81 4.47
C GLY A 126 -42.54 -9.46 3.05
N GLN A 127 -41.32 -8.96 2.82
CA GLN A 127 -40.71 -9.15 1.49
C GLN A 127 -39.89 -10.45 1.47
N PRO A 128 -40.20 -11.41 0.57
CA PRO A 128 -39.43 -12.63 0.44
C PRO A 128 -38.05 -12.31 -0.14
N LEU A 129 -37.01 -12.69 0.59
CA LEU A 129 -35.63 -12.68 0.10
C LEU A 129 -35.55 -13.46 -1.22
N PRO A 130 -34.89 -12.95 -2.27
CA PRO A 130 -34.63 -13.75 -3.46
C PRO A 130 -33.79 -14.96 -3.03
N ALA A 131 -34.34 -16.17 -3.22
CA ALA A 131 -33.68 -17.40 -2.86
C ALA A 131 -32.30 -17.45 -3.53
N LEU A 132 -31.26 -17.52 -2.70
CA LEU A 132 -29.90 -17.80 -3.14
C LEU A 132 -29.92 -19.18 -3.79
N ASN A 133 -29.99 -19.23 -5.12
CA ASN A 133 -29.94 -20.47 -5.89
C ASN A 133 -28.55 -21.10 -5.76
N THR A 134 -28.35 -21.87 -4.70
CA THR A 134 -27.19 -22.75 -4.47
C THR A 134 -27.33 -24.11 -5.18
N ALA A 135 -28.29 -24.25 -6.10
CA ALA A 135 -28.66 -25.54 -6.72
C ALA A 135 -27.95 -25.82 -8.06
N GLN A 136 -26.68 -25.45 -8.22
CA GLN A 136 -25.83 -25.96 -9.31
C GLN A 136 -24.49 -26.47 -8.74
N HIS A 137 -24.53 -27.73 -8.31
CA HIS A 137 -23.43 -28.72 -8.24
C HIS A 137 -22.05 -28.28 -7.69
N GLN A 138 -21.71 -28.66 -6.45
CA GLN A 138 -21.06 -29.94 -6.14
C GLN A 138 -20.83 -30.13 -4.61
N PRO A 139 -20.79 -31.40 -4.13
CA PRO A 139 -21.01 -31.74 -2.73
C PRO A 139 -19.75 -31.64 -1.86
N ILE A 140 -19.95 -31.08 -0.66
CA ILE A 140 -19.04 -31.18 0.48
C ILE A 140 -19.15 -32.58 1.08
N ALA A 141 -17.99 -33.15 1.41
CA ALA A 141 -17.82 -34.39 2.16
C ALA A 141 -18.62 -34.41 3.47
N PRO A 142 -19.21 -35.55 3.85
CA PRO A 142 -19.59 -35.82 5.23
C PRO A 142 -18.59 -36.78 5.87
N GLU A 143 -17.95 -36.32 6.94
CA GLU A 143 -17.15 -37.14 7.84
C GLU A 143 -18.04 -37.62 8.99
N LEU A 144 -17.77 -38.86 9.45
CA LEU A 144 -18.12 -39.48 10.77
C LEU A 144 -19.59 -39.98 10.87
N GLU A 145 -19.93 -41.25 11.17
CA GLU A 145 -19.36 -42.34 11.99
C GLU A 145 -20.23 -43.61 11.71
N SER A 146 -19.69 -44.79 11.38
CA SER A 146 -19.18 -45.91 12.22
C SER A 146 -20.14 -47.10 12.42
N ALA A 147 -19.73 -48.30 12.00
CA ALA A 147 -20.29 -49.60 12.42
C ALA A 147 -19.23 -50.74 12.43
N ASN A 148 -18.76 -51.06 13.65
CA ASN A 148 -18.42 -52.36 14.27
C ASN A 148 -17.65 -53.50 13.53
N ALA A 149 -16.42 -53.74 13.98
CA ALA A 149 -15.91 -54.95 14.70
C ALA A 149 -14.42 -54.69 15.05
N THR A 150 -13.92 -54.66 16.29
CA THR A 150 -13.85 -55.74 17.29
C THR A 150 -13.30 -55.14 18.61
N THR A 151 -14.03 -55.36 19.72
CA THR A 151 -13.59 -55.73 21.11
C THR A 151 -12.45 -54.91 21.76
N THR A 152 -12.54 -54.27 22.94
CA THR A 152 -13.24 -54.49 24.23
C THR A 152 -13.10 -53.18 25.05
N GLU A 153 -14.18 -52.65 25.66
CA GLU A 153 -14.43 -52.58 27.13
C GLU A 153 -13.31 -51.91 27.97
N THR A 154 -13.48 -50.92 28.87
CA THR A 154 -14.63 -50.56 29.75
C THR A 154 -14.19 -49.34 30.61
N THR A 155 -15.09 -48.33 30.81
CA THR A 155 -15.29 -47.54 32.07
C THR A 155 -14.23 -46.50 32.50
N GLU A 156 -14.50 -45.28 33.03
CA GLU A 156 -15.67 -44.45 33.38
C GLU A 156 -15.18 -43.01 33.71
N SER A 157 -16.08 -42.02 33.57
CA SER A 157 -16.27 -40.79 34.39
C SER A 157 -15.14 -39.77 34.69
N ILE A 158 -15.22 -38.56 34.09
CA ILE A 158 -15.61 -37.22 34.65
C ILE A 158 -15.30 -36.95 36.17
N PRO A 159 -14.95 -35.74 36.74
CA PRO A 159 -14.91 -34.33 36.22
C PRO A 159 -13.79 -33.35 36.80
N THR A 160 -13.87 -32.06 36.40
CA THR A 160 -13.72 -30.81 37.24
C THR A 160 -12.35 -30.24 37.67
N GLN A 161 -12.16 -28.97 37.24
CA GLN A 161 -11.57 -27.75 37.84
C GLN A 161 -10.22 -27.72 38.60
N SER A 162 -9.56 -26.57 38.35
CA SER A 162 -8.71 -25.73 39.22
C SER A 162 -7.26 -26.16 39.54
N THR A 163 -6.33 -25.43 38.88
CA THR A 163 -4.98 -24.91 39.25
C THR A 163 -4.17 -25.64 40.35
N PRO A 164 -2.82 -25.83 40.23
CA PRO A 164 -1.84 -24.76 39.93
C PRO A 164 -0.49 -25.15 39.27
N LYS A 165 0.33 -24.13 38.99
CA LYS A 165 1.81 -24.04 39.08
C LYS A 165 2.71 -25.20 38.62
N THR A 166 3.53 -24.86 37.61
CA THR A 166 4.94 -25.28 37.39
C THR A 166 5.31 -26.71 37.80
N SER A 167 5.38 -27.58 36.80
CA SER A 167 6.41 -28.59 36.74
C SER A 167 6.77 -28.83 35.27
N ALA A 168 8.07 -29.01 35.03
CA ALA A 168 8.67 -29.25 33.74
C ALA A 168 8.02 -30.46 33.05
N ALA A 169 7.16 -30.21 32.06
CA ALA A 169 6.62 -31.24 31.19
C ALA A 169 7.43 -31.24 29.89
N LYS A 170 8.24 -32.28 29.73
CA LYS A 170 8.81 -32.72 28.46
C LYS A 170 7.73 -32.61 27.38
N LYS A 171 7.94 -31.78 26.35
CA LYS A 171 7.06 -31.71 25.17
C LYS A 171 7.05 -33.08 24.49
N LYS A 172 6.06 -33.90 24.81
CA LYS A 172 5.71 -35.16 24.12
C LYS A 172 4.81 -34.85 22.93
N TYR A 173 5.14 -33.87 22.11
CA TYR A 173 4.50 -33.70 20.81
C TYR A 173 5.55 -33.14 19.86
N GLY A 174 5.64 -33.77 18.68
CA GLY A 174 6.57 -33.44 17.63
C GLY A 174 6.51 -31.96 17.26
N HIS A 175 7.65 -31.50 16.74
CA HIS A 175 8.00 -30.15 16.29
C HIS A 175 6.85 -29.12 16.28
N ASP A 176 7.02 -28.05 17.07
CA ASP A 176 6.14 -26.90 17.06
C ASP A 176 6.24 -26.22 15.68
N PRO A 177 5.15 -26.18 14.88
CA PRO A 177 5.19 -25.72 13.48
C PRO A 177 5.55 -24.24 13.33
N TRP A 178 5.64 -23.50 14.44
CA TRP A 178 5.99 -22.08 14.48
C TRP A 178 7.46 -21.81 14.86
N GLU A 179 8.28 -22.85 15.11
CA GLU A 179 9.72 -22.66 15.37
C GLU A 179 10.47 -22.06 14.18
N GLN A 180 10.00 -22.32 12.95
CA GLN A 180 10.57 -21.76 11.72
C GLN A 180 10.11 -20.33 11.41
N ALA A 181 9.12 -19.80 12.13
CA ALA A 181 8.62 -18.44 11.92
C ALA A 181 9.36 -17.38 12.75
N LYS A 182 10.38 -17.76 13.52
CA LYS A 182 11.13 -16.84 14.38
C LYS A 182 12.03 -15.93 13.56
N GLY A 183 11.67 -14.65 13.52
CA GLY A 183 12.46 -13.62 12.85
C GLY A 183 13.72 -13.24 13.67
N PRO A 184 14.77 -12.68 13.03
CA PRO A 184 16.03 -12.31 13.68
C PRO A 184 15.93 -11.22 14.77
N GLY A 185 14.73 -10.72 15.07
CA GLY A 185 14.45 -9.70 16.09
C GLY A 185 13.77 -10.20 17.36
N GLU A 186 13.36 -11.47 17.46
CA GLU A 186 12.61 -11.97 18.62
C GLU A 186 13.43 -12.03 19.92
N ALA A 187 14.75 -12.17 19.81
CA ALA A 187 15.66 -12.12 20.95
C ALA A 187 16.08 -10.69 21.33
N TRP A 188 15.65 -9.68 20.57
CA TRP A 188 16.02 -8.30 20.84
C TRP A 188 15.13 -7.73 21.95
N GLN A 189 15.75 -7.43 23.09
CA GLN A 189 15.14 -6.64 24.16
C GLN A 189 15.90 -5.32 24.27
N PRO A 190 15.21 -4.16 24.40
CA PRO A 190 15.88 -2.89 24.60
C PRO A 190 16.62 -2.90 25.94
N GLN A 191 17.89 -2.50 25.94
CA GLN A 191 18.62 -2.26 27.18
C GLN A 191 18.06 -1.01 27.87
N ALA A 192 17.83 -1.08 29.17
CA ALA A 192 17.39 0.09 29.95
C ALA A 192 18.46 1.20 29.89
N TRP A 193 18.06 2.42 29.57
CA TRP A 193 18.95 3.58 29.47
C TRP A 193 19.58 3.89 30.85
N VAL A 194 20.91 3.86 30.93
CA VAL A 194 21.65 4.26 32.14
C VAL A 194 22.33 5.61 31.88
N PRO A 195 21.96 6.68 32.59
CA PRO A 195 22.62 7.97 32.43
C PRO A 195 24.09 7.90 32.90
N PRO A 196 25.01 8.62 32.25
CA PRO A 196 26.40 8.67 32.70
C PRO A 196 26.49 9.34 34.07
N ALA A 197 27.24 8.72 34.99
CA ALA A 197 27.53 9.31 36.30
C ALA A 197 28.25 10.65 36.10
N GLY A 198 27.69 11.72 36.66
CA GLY A 198 28.28 13.05 36.60
C GLY A 198 29.68 13.03 37.21
N LYS A 199 30.65 13.58 36.49
CA LYS A 199 32.01 13.80 37.00
C LYS A 199 31.93 14.81 38.14
N LYS A 200 32.40 14.44 39.34
CA LYS A 200 32.66 15.38 40.44
C LYS A 200 33.97 16.10 40.21
#